data_AF-R6WJZ1-F1
#
_entry.id   AF-R6WJZ1-F1
#
_cell.length_a   1.000
_cell.length_b   1.000
_cell.length_c   1.000
_cell.angle_alpha   90.00
_cell.angle_beta   90.00
_cell.angle_gamma   90.00
#
_symmetry.space_group_name_H-M   'P 1'
#
loop_
_entity.id
_entity.type
_entity.pdbx_description
1 polymer ?
#
loop_
_entity_poly.entity_id
_entity_poly.type
_entity_poly.pdbx_seq_one_letter_code
_entity_poly.pdbx_strand_id
1 'polypeptide(L)'
;MQFNVKYIRAEAKRLCRRPLNENKGDITMIKLIVGLKGTGKTKTLIADVNKATEESKGSVVCIEFGRKLNYEIKPLARLIDAKEFGVANADSLYGFVCGILAGNYDVTDLFIDSALKICGEGEEAVSDFEKFMIAIDNVADKNINIVMTASIEEAKLPESLRKFL
;
A
#
# COMPACT_ATOMS: atom_id res chain seq x y z
N MET A 1 18.79 -10.57 10.05
CA MET A 1 18.49 -9.93 11.35
C MET A 1 16.99 -10.05 11.57
N GLN A 2 16.50 -10.90 12.48
CA GLN A 2 15.06 -11.01 12.73
C GLN A 2 14.60 -9.77 13.51
N PHE A 3 13.80 -8.93 12.88
CA PHE A 3 13.16 -7.81 13.56
C PHE A 3 12.10 -8.37 14.51
N ASN A 4 12.31 -8.15 15.82
CA ASN A 4 11.35 -8.56 16.83
C ASN A 4 10.11 -7.65 16.76
N VAL A 5 9.10 -8.10 16.02
CA VAL A 5 7.86 -7.36 15.75
C VAL A 5 7.15 -6.90 17.03
N LYS A 6 7.30 -7.64 18.15
CA LYS A 6 6.75 -7.21 19.45
C LYS A 6 7.45 -5.96 20.00
N TYR A 7 8.77 -5.86 19.83
CA TYR A 7 9.56 -4.74 20.34
C TYR A 7 9.30 -3.46 19.54
N ILE A 8 9.23 -3.56 18.21
CA ILE A 8 8.91 -2.43 17.34
C ILE A 8 7.51 -1.88 17.64
N ARG A 9 6.54 -2.76 17.87
CA ARG A 9 5.18 -2.36 18.29
C ARG A 9 5.18 -1.62 19.63
N ALA A 10 5.97 -2.05 20.60
CA ALA A 10 6.05 -1.43 21.91
C ALA A 10 6.68 -0.02 21.87
N GLU A 11 7.75 0.16 21.08
CA GLU A 11 8.39 1.49 20.92
C GLU A 11 7.56 2.43 20.04
N ALA A 12 6.89 1.93 19.00
CA ALA A 12 5.93 2.72 18.21
C ALA A 12 4.76 3.22 19.07
N LYS A 13 4.24 2.41 20.02
CA LYS A 13 3.25 2.84 21.01
C LYS A 13 3.77 3.93 21.95
N ARG A 14 5.08 3.94 22.26
CA ARG A 14 5.69 4.86 23.23
C ARG A 14 6.02 6.22 22.61
N LEU A 15 6.44 6.25 21.35
CA LEU A 15 6.91 7.46 20.66
C LEU A 15 5.85 8.11 19.78
N CYS A 16 4.90 7.33 19.24
CA CYS A 16 3.84 7.85 18.38
C CYS A 16 2.59 8.18 19.23
N ARG A 17 2.09 9.43 19.18
CA ARG A 17 0.88 9.86 19.89
C ARG A 17 -0.43 9.25 19.36
N ARG A 18 -0.37 8.30 18.42
CA ARG A 18 -1.57 7.67 17.87
C ARG A 18 -1.98 6.47 18.72
N PRO A 19 -3.23 6.41 19.22
CA PRO A 19 -3.69 5.28 20.02
C PRO A 19 -3.78 4.02 19.13
N LEU A 20 -2.94 3.03 19.38
CA LEU A 20 -3.11 1.69 18.82
C LEU A 20 -4.25 0.99 19.59
N ASN A 21 -5.40 0.87 18.95
CA ASN A 21 -6.60 0.32 19.56
C ASN A 21 -6.54 -1.22 19.61
N GLU A 22 -6.69 -1.80 20.81
CA GLU A 22 -6.45 -3.23 21.10
C GLU A 22 -7.63 -4.16 20.78
N ASN A 23 -8.71 -3.63 20.20
CA ASN A 23 -9.86 -4.43 19.79
C ASN A 23 -9.73 -4.90 18.32
N LYS A 24 -9.38 -6.19 18.17
CA LYS A 24 -9.39 -6.95 16.92
C LYS A 24 -10.82 -7.30 16.51
N GLY A 25 -11.56 -6.31 16.01
CA GLY A 25 -12.92 -6.48 15.51
C GLY A 25 -13.29 -5.68 14.26
N ASP A 26 -12.39 -4.88 13.69
CA ASP A 26 -12.76 -3.86 12.69
C ASP A 26 -12.10 -4.07 11.32
N ILE A 27 -12.92 -3.88 10.30
CA ILE A 27 -12.66 -3.69 8.86
C ILE A 27 -11.19 -3.34 8.55
N THR A 28 -10.52 -4.22 7.81
CA THR A 28 -9.20 -3.96 7.23
C THR A 28 -9.32 -2.76 6.29
N MET A 29 -8.60 -1.68 6.56
CA MET A 29 -8.57 -0.47 5.70
C MET A 29 -7.65 -0.62 4.47
N ILE A 30 -7.17 -1.84 4.24
CA ILE A 30 -6.35 -2.21 3.11
C ILE A 30 -7.24 -2.95 2.11
N LYS A 31 -7.27 -2.45 0.87
CA LYS A 31 -7.96 -3.05 -0.26
C LYS A 31 -6.95 -3.47 -1.33
N LEU A 32 -7.14 -4.65 -1.90
CA LEU A 32 -6.33 -5.24 -2.93
C LEU A 32 -7.17 -5.53 -4.18
N ILE A 33 -6.85 -4.86 -5.28
CA ILE A 33 -7.48 -5.07 -6.58
C ILE A 33 -6.59 -6.03 -7.39
N VAL A 34 -7.08 -7.25 -7.62
CA VAL A 34 -6.39 -8.28 -8.41
C VAL A 34 -7.00 -8.48 -9.78
N GLY A 35 -6.31 -9.22 -10.65
CA GLY A 35 -6.75 -9.55 -12.00
C GLY A 35 -5.61 -9.55 -13.01
N LEU A 36 -5.84 -10.14 -14.18
CA LEU A 36 -4.85 -10.20 -15.26
C LEU A 36 -4.51 -8.81 -15.85
N LYS A 37 -3.41 -8.72 -16.59
CA LYS A 37 -3.08 -7.48 -17.32
C LYS A 37 -4.21 -7.15 -18.30
N GLY A 38 -4.61 -5.88 -18.36
CA GLY A 38 -5.70 -5.42 -19.24
C GLY A 38 -7.11 -5.46 -18.63
N THR A 39 -7.30 -5.95 -17.40
CA THR A 39 -8.63 -6.00 -16.74
C THR A 39 -9.11 -4.66 -16.16
N GLY A 40 -8.47 -3.55 -16.49
CA GLY A 40 -8.91 -2.21 -16.06
C GLY A 40 -8.51 -1.80 -14.64
N LYS A 41 -7.72 -2.58 -13.89
CA LYS A 41 -7.30 -2.27 -12.51
C LYS A 41 -6.74 -0.85 -12.35
N THR A 42 -5.85 -0.45 -13.24
CA THR A 42 -5.23 0.88 -13.21
C THR A 42 -6.27 1.98 -13.42
N LYS A 43 -7.25 1.78 -14.30
CA LYS A 43 -8.37 2.72 -14.51
C LYS A 43 -9.24 2.85 -13.27
N THR A 44 -9.52 1.72 -12.59
CA THR A 44 -10.24 1.73 -11.31
C THR A 44 -9.45 2.47 -10.24
N LEU A 45 -8.15 2.20 -10.11
CA LEU A 45 -7.28 2.89 -9.15
C LEU A 45 -7.21 4.40 -9.41
N ILE A 46 -7.09 4.83 -10.67
CA ILE A 46 -7.12 6.27 -11.04
C ILE A 46 -8.45 6.92 -10.63
N ALA A 47 -9.57 6.24 -10.88
CA ALA A 47 -10.88 6.76 -10.47
C ALA A 47 -10.97 6.90 -8.95
N ASP A 48 -10.49 5.91 -8.20
CA ASP A 48 -10.46 5.94 -6.74
C ASP A 48 -9.53 7.04 -6.21
N VAL A 49 -8.35 7.24 -6.82
CA VAL A 49 -7.43 8.34 -6.47
C VAL A 49 -8.11 9.69 -6.69
N ASN A 50 -8.68 9.92 -7.87
CA ASN A 50 -9.31 11.19 -8.20
C ASN A 50 -10.51 11.47 -7.30
N LYS A 51 -11.30 10.45 -6.98
CA LYS A 51 -12.40 10.56 -6.01
C LYS A 51 -11.88 10.91 -4.62
N ALA A 52 -10.84 10.22 -4.14
CA ALA A 52 -10.23 10.51 -2.85
C ALA A 52 -9.71 11.95 -2.78
N THR A 53 -9.17 12.51 -3.87
CA THR A 53 -8.74 13.93 -3.86
C THR A 53 -9.88 14.94 -3.70
N GLU A 54 -11.11 14.57 -4.07
CA GLU A 54 -12.29 15.44 -3.91
C GLU A 54 -12.88 15.34 -2.50
N GLU A 55 -12.80 14.16 -1.89
CA GLU A 55 -13.46 13.84 -0.62
C GLU A 55 -12.52 13.95 0.59
N SER A 56 -11.22 13.79 0.37
CA SER A 56 -10.22 13.73 1.44
C SER A 56 -10.09 15.06 2.17
N LYS A 57 -9.92 14.94 3.49
CA LYS A 57 -9.59 16.05 4.40
C LYS A 57 -8.08 16.15 4.67
N GLY A 58 -7.26 15.36 3.97
CA GLY A 58 -5.82 15.29 4.15
C GLY A 58 -5.07 15.06 2.84
N SER A 59 -3.94 14.36 2.92
CA SER A 59 -3.08 14.09 1.77
C SER A 59 -3.46 12.77 1.10
N VAL A 60 -3.65 12.82 -0.22
CA VAL A 60 -3.76 11.64 -1.08
C VAL A 60 -2.42 11.40 -1.75
N VAL A 61 -1.85 10.21 -1.56
CA VAL A 61 -0.56 9.81 -2.13
C VAL A 61 -0.77 8.61 -3.04
N CYS A 62 -0.17 8.65 -4.24
CA CYS A 62 -0.19 7.55 -5.18
C CYS A 62 1.24 7.16 -5.55
N ILE A 63 1.59 5.89 -5.37
CA ILE A 63 2.85 5.29 -5.80
C ILE A 63 2.58 4.50 -7.08
N GLU A 64 3.35 4.75 -8.12
CA GLU A 64 3.33 3.99 -9.36
C GLU A 64 4.68 3.33 -9.63
N PHE A 65 4.70 2.37 -10.56
CA PHE A 65 5.95 1.77 -11.04
C PHE A 65 6.22 2.14 -12.50
N GLY A 66 6.98 3.21 -12.69
CA GLY A 66 7.20 3.87 -13.97
C GLY A 66 6.09 4.87 -14.31
N ARG A 67 6.45 5.94 -15.01
CA ARG A 67 5.59 7.06 -15.45
C ARG A 67 4.41 6.67 -16.37
N LYS A 68 3.33 6.12 -15.82
CA LYS A 68 2.13 5.74 -16.59
C LYS A 68 0.91 6.58 -16.24
N LEU A 69 0.83 7.09 -15.01
CA LEU A 69 -0.38 7.71 -14.46
C LEU A 69 -0.37 9.24 -14.51
N ASN A 70 0.77 9.86 -14.85
CA ASN A 70 1.02 11.31 -14.77
C ASN A 70 -0.03 12.22 -15.42
N TYR A 71 -0.74 11.75 -16.46
CA TYR A 71 -1.75 12.57 -17.16
C TYR A 71 -3.20 12.25 -16.76
N GLU A 72 -3.42 11.19 -15.97
CA GLU A 72 -4.77 10.72 -15.61
C GLU A 72 -5.15 11.05 -14.16
N ILE A 73 -4.14 11.33 -13.31
CA ILE A 73 -4.33 11.68 -11.91
C ILE A 73 -4.35 13.20 -11.73
N LYS A 74 -5.28 13.70 -10.91
CA LYS A 74 -5.38 15.12 -10.56
C LYS A 74 -4.11 15.60 -9.83
N PRO A 75 -3.61 16.82 -10.09
CA PRO A 75 -2.44 17.37 -9.42
C PRO A 75 -2.52 17.47 -7.88
N LEU A 76 -3.74 17.37 -7.33
CA LEU A 76 -3.98 17.38 -5.89
C LEU A 76 -3.48 16.08 -5.20
N ALA A 77 -3.43 14.96 -5.93
CA ALA A 77 -2.76 13.77 -5.44
C ALA A 77 -1.25 13.90 -5.65
N ARG A 78 -0.47 13.49 -4.65
CA ARG A 78 0.98 13.36 -4.79
C ARG A 78 1.29 12.05 -5.50
N LEU A 79 1.62 12.13 -6.78
CA LEU A 79 2.10 11.00 -7.56
C LEU A 79 3.62 10.81 -7.40
N ILE A 80 4.05 9.58 -7.15
CA ILE A 80 5.44 9.19 -6.89
C ILE A 80 5.79 8.00 -7.77
N ASP A 81 6.83 8.12 -8.60
CA ASP A 81 7.38 6.99 -9.36
C ASP A 81 8.38 6.22 -8.49
N ALA A 82 8.00 5.02 -8.04
CA ALA A 82 8.84 4.11 -7.26
C ALA A 82 10.20 3.83 -7.95
N LYS A 83 10.23 3.82 -9.29
CA LYS A 83 11.45 3.54 -10.06
C LYS A 83 12.47 4.67 -9.93
N GLU A 84 12.04 5.93 -9.85
CA GLU A 84 12.93 7.08 -9.68
C GLU A 84 13.66 7.06 -8.33
N PHE A 85 13.04 6.45 -7.31
CA PHE A 85 13.62 6.31 -5.96
C PHE A 85 14.32 4.95 -5.72
N GLY A 86 14.47 4.12 -6.75
CA GLY A 86 15.12 2.81 -6.62
C GLY A 86 14.32 1.79 -5.80
N VAL A 87 13.01 2.01 -5.64
CA VAL A 87 12.11 1.08 -4.94
C VAL A 87 11.75 -0.06 -5.89
N ALA A 88 12.33 -1.24 -5.66
CA ALA A 88 12.34 -2.34 -6.63
C ALA A 88 12.27 -3.74 -5.99
N ASN A 89 11.91 -3.82 -4.70
CA ASN A 89 11.62 -5.07 -4.00
C ASN A 89 10.68 -4.82 -2.81
N ALA A 90 10.15 -5.90 -2.22
CA ALA A 90 9.21 -5.85 -1.10
C ALA A 90 9.72 -5.05 0.11
N ASP A 91 10.99 -5.24 0.51
CA ASP A 91 11.57 -4.55 1.67
C ASP A 91 11.70 -3.04 1.42
N SER A 92 12.15 -2.66 0.23
CA SER A 92 12.27 -1.25 -0.18
C SER A 92 10.89 -0.59 -0.25
N LEU A 93 9.88 -1.28 -0.78
CA LEU A 93 8.51 -0.75 -0.83
C LEU A 93 7.92 -0.59 0.58
N TYR A 94 8.12 -1.59 1.46
CA TYR A 94 7.73 -1.50 2.85
C TYR A 94 8.34 -0.28 3.55
N GLY A 95 9.66 -0.11 3.44
CA GLY A 95 10.37 1.03 4.02
C GLY A 95 9.89 2.36 3.45
N PHE A 96 9.60 2.40 2.15
CA PHE A 96 9.11 3.60 1.47
C PHE A 96 7.71 4.00 1.96
N VAL A 97 6.79 3.04 2.05
CA VAL A 97 5.46 3.27 2.62
C VAL A 97 5.56 3.74 4.07
N CYS A 98 6.35 3.08 4.91
CA CYS A 98 6.57 3.49 6.29
C CYS A 98 7.14 4.92 6.38
N GLY A 99 8.08 5.26 5.52
CA GLY A 99 8.66 6.60 5.44
C GLY A 99 7.64 7.67 5.07
N ILE A 100 6.76 7.40 4.09
CA ILE A 100 5.67 8.31 3.71
C ILE A 100 4.73 8.54 4.90
N LEU A 101 4.30 7.46 5.56
CA LEU A 101 3.36 7.54 6.69
C LEU A 101 3.96 8.19 7.94
N ALA A 102 5.26 8.00 8.18
CA ALA A 102 5.97 8.64 9.28
C ALA A 102 6.33 10.11 9.00
N GLY A 103 6.60 10.44 7.73
CA GLY A 103 6.99 11.79 7.31
C GLY A 103 5.81 12.72 7.05
N ASN A 104 4.61 12.19 6.80
CA ASN A 104 3.40 12.96 6.60
C ASN A 104 2.23 12.35 7.38
N TYR A 105 1.96 12.90 8.57
CA TYR A 105 0.88 12.44 9.43
C TYR A 105 -0.53 12.77 8.91
N ASP A 106 -0.64 13.65 7.90
CA ASP A 106 -1.90 14.05 7.29
C ASP A 106 -2.32 13.14 6.12
N VAL A 107 -1.55 12.08 5.80
CA VAL A 107 -1.96 11.09 4.78
C VAL A 107 -3.22 10.38 5.25
N THR A 108 -4.28 10.49 4.44
CA THR A 108 -5.55 9.78 4.63
C THR A 108 -5.71 8.63 3.65
N ASP A 109 -5.11 8.76 2.46
CA ASP A 109 -5.26 7.80 1.38
C ASP A 109 -3.91 7.51 0.72
N LEU A 110 -3.57 6.23 0.63
CA LEU A 110 -2.36 5.74 -0.03
C LEU A 110 -2.72 4.70 -1.10
N PHE A 111 -2.42 5.03 -2.34
CA PHE A 111 -2.62 4.17 -3.50
C PHE A 111 -1.28 3.61 -3.98
N ILE A 112 -1.22 2.33 -4.32
CA ILE A 112 -0.03 1.68 -4.88
C ILE A 112 -0.41 0.90 -6.14
N ASP A 113 -0.07 1.44 -7.31
CA ASP A 113 -0.26 0.71 -8.57
C ASP A 113 0.86 -0.30 -8.81
N SER A 114 0.49 -1.47 -9.30
CA SER A 114 1.39 -2.54 -9.67
C SER A 114 2.27 -3.02 -8.51
N ALA A 115 1.73 -3.06 -7.28
CA ALA A 115 2.47 -3.38 -6.05
C ALA A 115 3.23 -4.72 -6.12
N LEU A 116 2.60 -5.77 -6.67
CA LEU A 116 3.27 -7.06 -6.90
C LEU A 116 4.52 -6.91 -7.79
N LYS A 117 4.44 -6.08 -8.84
CA LYS A 117 5.57 -5.83 -9.74
C LYS A 117 6.70 -5.07 -9.04
N ILE A 118 6.38 -4.15 -8.14
CA ILE A 118 7.38 -3.45 -7.33
C ILE A 118 8.07 -4.43 -6.37
N CYS A 119 7.31 -5.37 -5.80
CA CYS A 119 7.85 -6.35 -4.85
C CYS A 119 8.86 -7.32 -5.50
N GLY A 120 8.69 -7.62 -6.79
CA GLY A 120 9.67 -8.37 -7.57
C GLY A 120 9.07 -8.99 -8.83
N GLU A 121 9.91 -9.74 -9.54
CA GLU A 121 9.54 -10.59 -10.67
C GLU A 121 10.11 -12.01 -10.44
N GLY A 122 9.50 -13.02 -11.06
CA GLY A 122 9.94 -14.42 -10.92
C GLY A 122 9.15 -15.23 -9.90
N GLU A 123 9.70 -16.40 -9.52
CA GLU A 123 9.02 -17.42 -8.70
C GLU A 123 8.67 -16.92 -7.29
N GLU A 124 9.53 -16.09 -6.70
CA GLU A 124 9.35 -15.58 -5.33
C GLU A 124 8.51 -14.29 -5.25
N ALA A 125 8.12 -13.69 -6.37
CA ALA A 125 7.43 -12.40 -6.36
C ALA A 125 6.13 -12.40 -5.56
N VAL A 126 5.38 -13.50 -5.61
CA VAL A 126 4.11 -13.65 -4.87
C VAL A 126 4.38 -13.84 -3.38
N SER A 127 5.41 -14.61 -3.00
CA SER A 127 5.77 -14.85 -1.60
C SER A 127 6.27 -13.56 -0.93
N ASP A 128 7.05 -12.76 -1.66
CA ASP A 128 7.55 -11.46 -1.19
C ASP A 128 6.44 -10.41 -1.12
N PHE A 129 5.52 -10.38 -2.10
CA PHE A 129 4.34 -9.53 -2.04
C PHE A 129 3.43 -9.89 -0.86
N GLU A 130 3.26 -11.19 -0.55
CA GLU A 130 2.52 -11.64 0.63
C GLU A 130 3.14 -11.13 1.93
N LYS A 131 4.47 -11.28 2.08
CA LYS A 131 5.20 -10.75 3.25
C LYS A 131 5.01 -9.24 3.39
N PHE A 132 5.11 -8.50 2.28
CA PHE A 132 4.88 -7.07 2.25
C PHE A 132 3.47 -6.69 2.70
N MET A 133 2.43 -7.33 2.15
CA MET A 133 1.04 -7.07 2.51
C MET A 133 0.78 -7.32 4.01
N ILE A 134 1.30 -8.42 4.54
CA ILE A 134 1.19 -8.76 5.96
C ILE A 134 1.96 -7.73 6.82
N ALA A 135 3.13 -7.28 6.39
CA ALA A 135 3.90 -6.27 7.09
C ALA A 135 3.15 -4.93 7.14
N ILE A 136 2.54 -4.50 6.02
CA ILE A 136 1.73 -3.27 5.96
C ILE A 136 0.49 -3.39 6.85
N ASP A 137 -0.24 -4.49 6.80
CA ASP A 137 -1.40 -4.76 7.68
C ASP A 137 -1.04 -4.67 9.17
N ASN A 138 0.19 -5.02 9.54
CA ASN A 138 0.64 -4.95 10.93
C ASN A 138 0.98 -3.53 11.43
N VAL A 139 1.25 -2.58 10.53
CA VAL A 139 1.70 -1.22 10.84
C VAL A 139 0.72 -0.13 10.40
N ALA A 140 -0.19 -0.45 9.47
CA ALA A 140 -1.17 0.48 8.96
C ALA A 140 -2.11 0.97 10.07
N ASP A 141 -2.34 2.27 10.08
CA ASP A 141 -3.32 2.90 10.94
C ASP A 141 -4.73 2.67 10.38
N LYS A 142 -5.70 2.35 11.24
CA LYS A 142 -7.11 2.17 10.85
C LYS A 142 -7.75 3.45 10.28
N ASN A 143 -7.09 4.61 10.35
CA ASN A 143 -7.61 5.85 9.75
C ASN A 143 -7.08 6.12 8.34
N ILE A 144 -6.18 5.27 7.82
CA ILE A 144 -5.58 5.44 6.49
C ILE A 144 -6.17 4.40 5.56
N ASN A 145 -6.79 4.85 4.48
CA ASN A 145 -7.27 4.01 3.40
C ASN A 145 -6.08 3.64 2.50
N ILE A 146 -5.77 2.35 2.39
CA ILE A 146 -4.67 1.86 1.56
C ILE A 146 -5.23 0.98 0.44
N VAL A 147 -4.99 1.35 -0.81
CA VAL A 147 -5.48 0.59 -1.97
C VAL A 147 -4.32 0.18 -2.85
N MET A 148 -4.24 -1.09 -3.20
CA MET A 148 -3.15 -1.62 -4.01
C MET A 148 -3.68 -2.39 -5.22
N THR A 149 -2.97 -2.35 -6.34
CA THR A 149 -3.25 -3.23 -7.49
C THR A 149 -2.16 -4.28 -7.64
N ALA A 150 -2.57 -5.52 -7.94
CA ALA A 150 -1.65 -6.61 -8.27
C ALA A 150 -2.10 -7.32 -9.55
N SER A 151 -1.16 -7.57 -10.47
CA SER A 151 -1.45 -8.33 -11.69
C SER A 151 -1.27 -9.83 -11.45
N ILE A 152 -2.25 -10.43 -10.80
CA ILE A 152 -2.32 -11.86 -10.48
C ILE A 152 -3.76 -12.35 -10.65
N GLU A 153 -3.93 -13.62 -11.05
CA GLU A 153 -5.24 -14.27 -11.05
C GLU A 153 -5.70 -14.49 -9.61
N GLU A 154 -6.98 -14.26 -9.33
CA GLU A 154 -7.54 -14.48 -7.99
C GLU A 154 -7.38 -15.92 -7.50
N ALA A 155 -7.42 -16.90 -8.41
CA ALA A 155 -7.19 -18.32 -8.09
C ALA A 155 -5.75 -18.61 -7.61
N LYS A 156 -4.78 -17.77 -8.00
CA LYS A 156 -3.36 -17.89 -7.63
C LYS A 156 -2.99 -17.00 -6.44
N LEU A 157 -3.95 -16.28 -5.89
CA LEU A 157 -3.73 -15.42 -4.73
C LEU A 157 -3.61 -16.28 -3.46
N PRO A 158 -2.56 -16.06 -2.62
CA PRO A 158 -2.45 -16.73 -1.33
C PRO A 158 -3.69 -16.49 -0.45
N GLU A 159 -4.09 -17.50 0.30
CA GLU A 159 -5.29 -17.46 1.15
C GLU A 159 -5.21 -16.33 2.19
N SER A 160 -4.02 -16.09 2.73
CA SER A 160 -3.72 -15.02 3.68
C SER A 160 -4.07 -13.61 3.16
N LEU A 161 -4.08 -13.42 1.84
CA LEU A 161 -4.36 -12.14 1.20
C LEU A 161 -5.82 -11.96 0.79
N ARG A 162 -6.63 -13.02 0.81
CA ARG A 162 -8.04 -12.96 0.41
C ARG A 162 -8.88 -12.01 1.25
N LYS A 163 -8.47 -11.76 2.50
CA LYS A 163 -9.11 -10.79 3.41
C LYS A 163 -8.98 -9.32 2.96
N PHE A 164 -8.15 -9.04 1.96
CA PHE A 164 -7.94 -7.70 1.41
C PHE A 164 -8.71 -7.47 0.09
N LEU A 165 -9.36 -8.48 -0.47
CA LEU A 165 -10.12 -8.33 -1.73
C LEU A 165 -11.38 -7.45 -1.55
#